data_AF-A0AAV4S638-F1
#
_entry.id   AF-A0AAV4S638-F1
#
_cell.length_a   1.000
_cell.length_b   1.000
_cell.length_c   1.000
_cell.angle_alpha   90.00
_cell.angle_beta   90.00
_cell.angle_gamma   90.00
#
_symmetry.space_group_name_H-M   'P 1'
#
loop_
_entity.id
_entity.type
_entity.pdbx_description
1 polymer ?
#
loop_
_entity_poly.entity_id
_entity_poly.type
_entity_poly.pdbx_seq_one_letter_code
_entity_poly.pdbx_strand_id
1 'polypeptide(L)'
;MPFQTCLDINEAVAFETSLGLYLKPISKIKVNVQLPKLNAPGQSISVWHIMEKIKETIKPDTFLYLKSLKITTNVIKFEGELETKSSCEKALVRLRAAGSLKVNGFTERLQIRAAHAACNAPSRHDWESFFRDAKGVNEMKPGERPDTIHLEELPVSWFAETGNSLHPNEKLLRKAFGTYGKIRRLEIPEKTATESNVFGKTSSLHNDLLFEVYIQYEEYVEFVIAMDALRGKKLLYKDQDGKVYSADIKVNFDRTNYLSDRCIKQRAASKQKAISASSLSKDIKQIQKDDQLPISKKVQCEMLNSKTEIMSSSSSDMEICQTEAKHLLKELFHRAEISERHKEKKNQVSSNTLTLEEKKCQQISVKTSETSKEKDKLKSYDTKYIKEKHRHNDEKEISHRHKLVKKDKNHKEKYELNQERKEDKQIEKLKKYKEKHIHMRMEEKKIKDRLIQTLNQDQRNKEKLLEQERILKEKLLRKLKAREEEKLKEREKLRKELAGSKVLKSVLVNTNTSLYKREL
;
A
#
# COMPACT_ATOMS: atom_id res chain seq x y z
N MET A 1 -0.80 -27.26 -6.05
CA MET A 1 -2.24 -27.50 -5.86
C MET A 1 -2.71 -26.61 -4.70
N PRO A 2 -3.31 -25.43 -4.97
CA PRO A 2 -3.91 -24.62 -3.92
C PRO A 2 -5.28 -25.15 -3.48
N PHE A 3 -5.97 -25.89 -4.36
CA PHE A 3 -7.25 -26.51 -4.10
C PHE A 3 -7.09 -27.69 -3.13
N GLN A 4 -7.48 -27.50 -1.88
CA GLN A 4 -7.71 -28.61 -0.95
C GLN A 4 -9.16 -29.09 -1.10
N THR A 5 -9.36 -30.38 -1.37
CA THR A 5 -10.70 -31.00 -1.31
C THR A 5 -11.23 -30.90 0.12
N CYS A 6 -12.43 -30.35 0.28
CA CYS A 6 -13.09 -30.23 1.58
C CYS A 6 -13.92 -31.50 1.80
N LEU A 7 -13.66 -32.24 2.89
CA LEU A 7 -14.36 -33.49 3.18
C LEU A 7 -15.62 -33.23 4.00
N ASP A 8 -15.54 -32.31 4.96
CA ASP A 8 -16.69 -31.82 5.71
C ASP A 8 -17.16 -30.44 5.21
N ILE A 9 -18.47 -30.31 4.96
CA ILE A 9 -19.15 -29.08 4.53
C ILE A 9 -19.83 -28.38 5.72
N ASN A 10 -19.84 -28.98 6.93
CA ASN A 10 -20.34 -28.35 8.15
C ASN A 10 -19.70 -26.98 8.39
N GLU A 11 -20.48 -26.09 9.03
CA GLU A 11 -20.17 -24.68 9.28
C GLU A 11 -20.02 -23.80 8.00
N ALA A 12 -20.24 -24.34 6.80
CA ALA A 12 -20.30 -23.53 5.58
C ALA A 12 -21.58 -22.68 5.51
N VAL A 13 -21.42 -21.42 5.14
CA VAL A 13 -22.50 -20.45 4.92
C VAL A 13 -22.65 -20.20 3.42
N ALA A 14 -23.88 -20.08 2.93
CA ALA A 14 -24.14 -19.68 1.54
C ALA A 14 -23.52 -18.31 1.24
N PHE A 15 -22.84 -18.19 0.10
CA PHE A 15 -22.29 -16.91 -0.38
C PHE A 15 -22.91 -16.52 -1.71
N GLU A 16 -22.72 -17.33 -2.76
CA GLU A 16 -23.47 -17.19 -4.01
C GLU A 16 -23.76 -18.57 -4.59
N THR A 17 -24.92 -19.11 -4.21
CA THR A 17 -25.28 -20.51 -4.49
C THR A 17 -25.47 -20.80 -5.96
N SER A 18 -25.86 -19.81 -6.77
CA SER A 18 -26.01 -19.98 -8.23
C SER A 18 -24.68 -20.04 -8.98
N LEU A 19 -23.56 -19.80 -8.28
CA LEU A 19 -22.19 -20.03 -8.77
C LEU A 19 -21.49 -21.16 -8.00
N GLY A 20 -22.22 -21.92 -7.17
CA GLY A 20 -21.65 -22.97 -6.33
C GLY A 20 -20.77 -22.45 -5.17
N LEU A 21 -20.82 -21.15 -4.85
CA LEU A 21 -19.91 -20.51 -3.89
C LEU A 21 -20.48 -20.45 -2.46
N TYR A 22 -19.66 -20.88 -1.50
CA TYR A 22 -19.95 -20.89 -0.07
C TYR A 22 -18.73 -20.38 0.72
N LEU A 23 -18.89 -20.00 1.98
CA LEU A 23 -17.82 -19.54 2.87
C LEU A 23 -17.76 -20.40 4.13
N LYS A 24 -16.57 -20.93 4.46
CA LYS A 24 -16.36 -21.75 5.66
C LYS A 24 -15.39 -21.06 6.64
N PRO A 25 -15.66 -21.01 7.96
CA PRO A 25 -14.76 -20.43 8.95
C PRO A 25 -13.35 -21.06 8.95
N ILE A 26 -12.32 -20.22 8.97
CA ILE A 26 -10.92 -20.65 9.07
C ILE A 26 -10.59 -20.92 10.54
N SER A 27 -10.31 -22.17 10.86
CA SER A 27 -10.12 -22.63 12.24
C SER A 27 -8.67 -23.01 12.52
N LYS A 28 -7.82 -21.99 12.74
CA LYS A 28 -6.37 -22.11 12.94
C LYS A 28 -5.97 -21.97 14.42
N ILE A 29 -5.11 -22.86 14.91
CA ILE A 29 -4.47 -22.83 16.25
C ILE A 29 -3.00 -22.43 16.09
N LYS A 30 -2.50 -21.57 16.98
CA LYS A 30 -1.06 -21.29 17.14
C LYS A 30 -0.54 -21.92 18.44
N VAL A 31 0.44 -22.82 18.33
CA VAL A 31 1.06 -23.52 19.46
C VAL A 31 2.50 -23.04 19.62
N ASN A 32 2.84 -22.54 20.81
CA ASN A 32 4.21 -22.17 21.15
C ASN A 32 4.77 -23.27 22.06
N VAL A 33 5.86 -23.92 21.64
CA VAL A 33 6.57 -24.96 22.39
C VAL A 33 7.88 -24.37 22.89
N GLN A 34 8.08 -24.38 24.20
CA GLN A 34 9.32 -23.94 24.84
C GLN A 34 10.31 -25.11 24.87
N LEU A 35 11.51 -24.87 24.34
CA LEU A 35 12.61 -25.84 24.32
C LEU A 35 13.38 -25.79 25.65
N PRO A 36 14.04 -26.90 26.06
CA PRO A 36 14.84 -26.95 27.27
C PRO A 36 16.22 -26.35 26.99
N LYS A 37 17.02 -26.10 28.04
CA LYS A 37 18.44 -25.77 27.85
C LYS A 37 19.19 -27.05 27.50
N LEU A 38 19.66 -27.14 26.26
CA LEU A 38 20.43 -28.28 25.74
C LEU A 38 21.84 -28.26 26.35
N ASN A 39 21.99 -28.87 27.52
CA ASN A 39 23.21 -28.79 28.33
C ASN A 39 24.30 -29.80 27.91
N ALA A 40 23.97 -30.79 27.08
CA ALA A 40 24.93 -31.79 26.58
C ALA A 40 25.18 -31.62 25.07
N PRO A 41 26.44 -31.68 24.60
CA PRO A 41 26.76 -31.55 23.19
C PRO A 41 26.14 -32.71 22.39
N GLY A 42 25.67 -32.41 21.17
CA GLY A 42 25.00 -33.38 20.30
C GLY A 42 23.50 -33.59 20.58
N GLN A 43 22.96 -33.13 21.71
CA GLN A 43 21.50 -33.15 21.92
C GLN A 43 20.79 -32.21 20.94
N SER A 44 19.76 -32.71 20.28
CA SER A 44 18.85 -31.93 19.45
C SER A 44 17.43 -32.50 19.52
N ILE A 45 16.42 -31.67 19.27
CA ILE A 45 15.01 -32.09 19.23
C ILE A 45 14.51 -31.86 17.81
N SER A 46 14.04 -32.92 17.14
CA SER A 46 13.50 -32.79 15.79
C SER A 46 12.13 -32.11 15.82
N VAL A 47 11.95 -31.12 14.95
CA VAL A 47 10.69 -30.36 14.78
C VAL A 47 9.52 -31.32 14.50
N TRP A 48 9.77 -32.34 13.68
CA TRP A 48 8.80 -33.38 13.32
C TRP A 48 8.32 -34.20 14.52
N HIS A 49 9.20 -34.62 15.44
CA HIS A 49 8.78 -35.38 16.62
C HIS A 49 7.88 -34.55 17.56
N ILE A 50 8.14 -33.24 17.66
CA ILE A 50 7.22 -32.31 18.37
C ILE A 50 5.87 -32.23 17.63
N MET A 51 5.87 -32.17 16.30
CA MET A 51 4.64 -32.14 15.50
C MET A 51 3.80 -33.42 15.67
N GLU A 52 4.40 -34.61 15.67
CA GLU A 52 3.68 -35.85 15.96
C GLU A 52 3.15 -35.88 17.40
N LYS A 53 3.91 -35.40 18.39
CA LYS A 53 3.42 -35.31 19.77
C LYS A 53 2.25 -34.33 19.92
N ILE A 54 2.24 -33.24 19.15
CA ILE A 54 1.11 -32.31 19.04
C ILE A 54 -0.10 -32.98 18.39
N LYS A 55 0.07 -33.74 17.30
CA LYS A 55 -1.01 -34.52 16.66
C LYS A 55 -1.61 -35.58 17.59
N GLU A 56 -0.78 -36.32 18.32
CA GLU A 56 -1.24 -37.28 19.34
C GLU A 56 -2.10 -36.61 20.41
N THR A 57 -1.68 -35.44 20.88
CA THR A 57 -2.35 -34.70 21.97
C THR A 57 -3.74 -34.20 21.58
N ILE A 58 -4.02 -33.96 20.30
CA ILE A 58 -5.34 -33.47 19.86
C ILE A 58 -6.35 -34.58 19.54
N LYS A 59 -5.95 -35.86 19.49
CA LYS A 59 -6.84 -36.98 19.12
C LYS A 59 -8.13 -37.00 19.97
N PRO A 60 -9.29 -37.40 19.40
CA PRO A 60 -9.49 -37.94 18.05
C PRO A 60 -9.51 -36.89 16.93
N ASP A 61 -9.54 -35.59 17.23
CA ASP A 61 -9.52 -34.54 16.22
C ASP A 61 -8.17 -34.52 15.45
N THR A 62 -8.18 -34.06 14.20
CA THR A 62 -7.03 -34.05 13.28
C THR A 62 -6.77 -32.65 12.71
N PHE A 63 -5.51 -32.39 12.36
CA PHE A 63 -5.12 -31.19 11.61
C PHE A 63 -5.21 -31.43 10.11
N LEU A 64 -5.79 -30.48 9.36
CA LEU A 64 -5.72 -30.40 7.90
C LEU A 64 -4.28 -30.12 7.44
N TYR A 65 -3.60 -29.20 8.12
CA TYR A 65 -2.15 -29.03 8.05
C TYR A 65 -1.59 -28.66 9.43
N LEU A 66 -0.33 -28.97 9.66
CA LEU A 66 0.46 -28.47 10.80
C LEU A 66 1.85 -28.06 10.28
N LYS A 67 2.25 -26.80 10.49
CA LYS A 67 3.52 -26.23 9.99
C LYS A 67 4.24 -25.42 11.06
N SER A 68 5.57 -25.41 11.05
CA SER A 68 6.38 -24.53 11.89
C SER A 68 6.44 -23.12 11.27
N LEU A 69 5.96 -22.10 11.99
CA LEU A 69 6.03 -20.69 11.60
C LEU A 69 7.40 -20.05 11.90
N LYS A 70 7.98 -20.39 13.06
CA LYS A 70 9.28 -19.87 13.49
C LYS A 70 9.96 -20.84 14.45
N ILE A 71 11.22 -21.15 14.18
CA ILE A 71 12.09 -21.94 15.05
C ILE A 71 13.13 -20.97 15.64
N THR A 72 13.38 -21.07 16.95
CA THR A 72 14.52 -20.44 17.64
C THR A 72 15.10 -21.43 18.64
N THR A 73 16.29 -21.14 19.19
CA THR A 73 16.96 -21.98 20.20
C THR A 73 16.08 -22.29 21.42
N ASN A 74 15.16 -21.40 21.78
CA ASN A 74 14.38 -21.47 23.02
C ASN A 74 12.88 -21.73 22.78
N VAL A 75 12.36 -21.47 21.58
CA VAL A 75 10.92 -21.57 21.26
C VAL A 75 10.69 -22.00 19.82
N ILE A 76 9.82 -22.97 19.61
CA ILE A 76 9.24 -23.28 18.29
C ILE A 76 7.77 -22.84 18.28
N LYS A 77 7.37 -22.14 17.21
CA LYS A 77 5.99 -21.73 16.95
C LYS A 77 5.42 -22.54 15.81
N PHE A 78 4.30 -23.21 16.06
CA PHE A 78 3.52 -23.95 15.06
C PHE A 78 2.20 -23.24 14.78
N GLU A 79 1.70 -23.44 13.57
CA GLU A 79 0.33 -23.16 13.17
C GLU A 79 -0.28 -24.42 12.58
N GLY A 80 -1.45 -24.82 13.07
CA GLY A 80 -2.21 -25.91 12.51
C GLY A 80 -3.66 -25.51 12.26
N GLU A 81 -4.23 -25.95 11.15
CA GLU A 81 -5.64 -25.75 10.82
C GLU A 81 -6.44 -27.02 11.10
N LEU A 82 -7.65 -26.88 11.63
CA LEU A 82 -8.62 -27.97 11.78
C LEU A 82 -9.86 -27.71 10.93
N GLU A 83 -10.61 -28.77 10.64
CA GLU A 83 -11.70 -28.73 9.67
C GLU A 83 -12.97 -28.00 10.15
N THR A 84 -13.21 -27.93 11.46
CA THR A 84 -14.34 -27.19 12.06
C THR A 84 -13.90 -26.38 13.27
N LYS A 85 -14.66 -25.32 13.59
CA LYS A 85 -14.49 -24.51 14.79
C LYS A 85 -14.76 -25.33 16.05
N SER A 86 -15.72 -26.25 16.01
CA SER A 86 -15.96 -27.21 17.09
C SER A 86 -14.72 -28.07 17.39
N SER A 87 -14.10 -28.66 16.36
CA SER A 87 -12.86 -29.45 16.51
C SER A 87 -11.69 -28.60 16.96
N CYS A 88 -11.60 -27.35 16.49
CA CYS A 88 -10.58 -26.40 16.90
C CYS A 88 -10.61 -26.09 18.40
N GLU A 89 -11.77 -25.75 18.99
CA GLU A 89 -11.84 -25.51 20.44
C GLU A 89 -11.58 -26.79 21.24
N LYS A 90 -12.09 -27.95 20.79
CA LYS A 90 -11.81 -29.26 21.43
C LYS A 90 -10.31 -29.57 21.48
N ALA A 91 -9.63 -29.47 20.33
CA ALA A 91 -8.19 -29.66 20.21
C ALA A 91 -7.40 -28.64 21.05
N LEU A 92 -7.84 -27.38 21.06
CA LEU A 92 -7.24 -26.29 21.84
C LEU A 92 -7.39 -26.52 23.36
N VAL A 93 -8.53 -27.02 23.83
CA VAL A 93 -8.74 -27.43 25.23
C VAL A 93 -7.82 -28.60 25.60
N ARG A 94 -7.69 -29.64 24.75
CA ARG A 94 -6.75 -30.76 25.01
C ARG A 94 -5.28 -30.28 25.09
N LEU A 95 -4.86 -29.41 24.17
CA LEU A 95 -3.50 -28.84 24.19
C LEU A 95 -3.23 -27.98 25.44
N ARG A 96 -4.23 -27.21 25.90
CA ARG A 96 -4.15 -26.45 27.16
C ARG A 96 -4.08 -27.37 28.38
N ALA A 97 -4.90 -28.43 28.41
CA ALA A 97 -4.95 -29.40 29.52
C ALA A 97 -3.68 -30.25 29.62
N ALA A 98 -3.04 -30.59 28.50
CA ALA A 98 -1.75 -31.28 28.48
C ALA A 98 -0.63 -30.41 29.09
N GLY A 99 -0.58 -29.13 28.73
CA GLY A 99 0.34 -28.10 29.27
C GLY A 99 1.83 -28.31 28.98
N SER A 100 2.28 -29.56 28.80
CA SER A 100 3.65 -29.94 28.48
C SER A 100 3.70 -31.23 27.66
N LEU A 101 4.73 -31.40 26.84
CA LEU A 101 4.97 -32.59 26.03
C LEU A 101 6.19 -33.35 26.54
N LYS A 102 6.05 -34.67 26.75
CA LYS A 102 7.20 -35.57 26.94
C LYS A 102 7.73 -35.98 25.57
N VAL A 103 9.02 -35.74 25.35
CA VAL A 103 9.77 -36.11 24.13
C VAL A 103 10.79 -37.18 24.50
N ASN A 104 10.98 -38.16 23.61
CA ASN A 104 11.95 -39.25 23.87
C ASN A 104 13.39 -38.70 23.81
N GLY A 105 14.25 -39.18 24.71
CA GLY A 105 15.62 -38.68 24.88
C GLY A 105 15.76 -37.48 25.83
N PHE A 106 14.65 -36.92 26.34
CA PHE A 106 14.67 -35.79 27.27
C PHE A 106 13.92 -36.11 28.57
N THR A 107 14.51 -35.70 29.70
CA THR A 107 13.92 -35.83 31.05
C THR A 107 12.96 -34.69 31.36
N GLU A 108 13.28 -33.47 30.92
CA GLU A 108 12.42 -32.28 31.03
C GLU A 108 11.23 -32.34 30.05
N ARG A 109 10.05 -31.89 30.48
CA ARG A 109 8.86 -31.79 29.63
C ARG A 109 8.78 -30.42 28.96
N LEU A 110 8.65 -30.41 27.63
CA LEU A 110 8.56 -29.19 26.83
C LEU A 110 7.26 -28.45 27.14
N GLN A 111 7.33 -27.24 27.69
CA GLN A 111 6.13 -26.48 28.06
C GLN A 111 5.42 -25.97 26.80
N ILE A 112 4.10 -26.13 26.72
CA ILE A 112 3.30 -25.72 25.55
C ILE A 112 2.24 -24.68 25.90
N ARG A 113 2.07 -23.70 25.01
CA ARG A 113 1.04 -22.65 25.12
C ARG A 113 0.29 -22.55 23.79
N ALA A 114 -0.91 -23.12 23.76
CA ALA A 114 -1.80 -23.10 22.61
C ALA A 114 -2.86 -21.99 22.75
N ALA A 115 -3.10 -21.27 21.66
CA ALA A 115 -4.13 -20.25 21.53
C ALA A 115 -4.73 -20.28 20.11
N HIS A 116 -5.90 -19.67 19.93
CA HIS A 116 -6.40 -19.40 18.58
C HIS A 116 -5.39 -18.56 17.79
N ALA A 117 -5.27 -18.85 16.50
CA ALA A 117 -4.60 -17.95 15.58
C ALA A 117 -5.41 -16.66 15.47
N ALA A 118 -4.77 -15.51 15.75
CA ALA A 118 -5.34 -14.24 15.33
C ALA A 118 -5.59 -14.28 13.82
N CYS A 119 -6.78 -13.84 13.39
CA CYS A 119 -7.12 -13.67 11.99
C CYS A 119 -6.23 -12.59 11.38
N ASN A 120 -5.65 -12.86 10.20
CA ASN A 120 -4.77 -11.91 9.52
C ASN A 120 -5.54 -10.81 8.76
N ALA A 121 -6.87 -10.90 8.67
CA ALA A 121 -7.73 -9.89 8.05
C ALA A 121 -8.04 -8.75 9.06
N PRO A 122 -8.11 -7.49 8.60
CA PRO A 122 -8.26 -6.33 9.47
C PRO A 122 -9.59 -6.33 10.25
N SER A 123 -9.61 -5.55 11.32
CA SER A 123 -10.79 -5.25 12.13
C SER A 123 -11.38 -3.88 11.80
N ARG A 124 -12.62 -3.65 12.25
CA ARG A 124 -13.32 -2.38 12.07
C ARG A 124 -12.52 -1.17 12.55
N HIS A 125 -11.82 -1.32 13.68
CA HIS A 125 -10.94 -0.28 14.20
C HIS A 125 -9.75 0.01 13.28
N ASP A 126 -9.21 -0.98 12.56
CA ASP A 126 -8.04 -0.81 11.70
C ASP A 126 -8.37 0.00 10.44
N TRP A 127 -9.55 -0.18 9.84
CA TRP A 127 -9.97 0.65 8.70
C TRP A 127 -10.49 2.03 9.14
N GLU A 128 -11.28 2.11 10.21
CA GLU A 128 -11.75 3.40 10.74
C GLU A 128 -10.60 4.28 11.25
N SER A 129 -9.56 3.71 11.86
CA SER A 129 -8.35 4.47 12.24
C SER A 129 -7.55 4.92 11.02
N PHE A 130 -7.34 4.04 10.04
CA PHE A 130 -6.58 4.38 8.85
C PHE A 130 -7.18 5.58 8.10
N PHE A 131 -8.48 5.55 7.78
CA PHE A 131 -9.09 6.64 7.00
C PHE A 131 -9.22 7.96 7.78
N ARG A 132 -9.44 7.90 9.10
CA ARG A 132 -9.46 9.08 9.99
C ARG A 132 -8.09 9.76 10.10
N ASP A 133 -7.02 8.97 10.21
CA ASP A 133 -5.67 9.47 10.50
C ASP A 133 -4.83 9.69 9.23
N ALA A 134 -5.28 9.21 8.07
CA ALA A 134 -4.62 9.37 6.78
C ALA A 134 -4.65 10.83 6.27
N LYS A 135 -3.54 11.27 5.68
CA LYS A 135 -3.40 12.62 5.11
C LYS A 135 -3.66 12.59 3.60
N GLY A 136 -4.59 13.43 3.13
CA GLY A 136 -4.88 13.58 1.71
C GLY A 136 -5.91 12.60 1.13
N VAL A 137 -6.63 11.89 1.99
CA VAL A 137 -7.92 11.23 1.66
C VAL A 137 -9.08 12.23 1.86
N ASN A 138 -10.26 11.91 1.33
CA ASN A 138 -11.47 12.73 1.45
C ASN A 138 -12.71 11.83 1.54
N GLU A 139 -13.31 11.78 2.72
CA GLU A 139 -14.47 10.93 3.05
C GLU A 139 -15.70 11.16 2.14
N MET A 140 -15.80 12.35 1.51
CA MET A 140 -16.88 12.69 0.57
C MET A 140 -16.67 12.13 -0.85
N LYS A 141 -15.58 11.41 -1.11
CA LYS A 141 -15.29 10.82 -2.43
C LYS A 141 -15.23 9.29 -2.39
N PRO A 142 -15.73 8.61 -3.43
CA PRO A 142 -15.61 7.16 -3.55
C PRO A 142 -14.15 6.74 -3.72
N GLY A 143 -13.73 5.70 -2.99
CA GLY A 143 -12.36 5.19 -3.04
C GLY A 143 -11.29 6.10 -2.41
N GLU A 144 -11.68 7.18 -1.72
CA GLU A 144 -10.83 7.91 -0.76
C GLU A 144 -11.41 7.77 0.68
N ARG A 145 -12.17 6.69 0.93
CA ARG A 145 -12.96 6.40 2.14
C ARG A 145 -13.11 4.87 2.34
N PRO A 146 -13.59 4.36 3.49
CA PRO A 146 -13.82 2.93 3.69
C PRO A 146 -15.06 2.41 2.92
N ASP A 147 -14.94 2.32 1.59
CA ASP A 147 -15.92 1.71 0.68
C ASP A 147 -15.32 0.63 -0.24
N THR A 148 -13.99 0.48 -0.25
CA THR A 148 -13.26 -0.36 -1.21
C THR A 148 -12.52 -1.51 -0.50
N ILE A 149 -12.94 -2.74 -0.77
CA ILE A 149 -12.29 -3.98 -0.34
C ILE A 149 -11.21 -4.35 -1.34
N HIS A 150 -10.07 -4.85 -0.84
CA HIS A 150 -9.04 -5.53 -1.62
C HIS A 150 -9.05 -7.02 -1.27
N LEU A 151 -9.25 -7.88 -2.26
CA LEU A 151 -9.21 -9.33 -2.09
C LEU A 151 -8.04 -9.90 -2.88
N GLU A 152 -7.24 -10.73 -2.23
CA GLU A 152 -6.08 -11.42 -2.81
C GLU A 152 -6.26 -12.94 -2.71
N GLU A 153 -5.48 -13.69 -3.50
CA GLU A 153 -5.40 -15.16 -3.48
C GLU A 153 -6.69 -15.87 -4.00
N LEU A 154 -7.56 -15.17 -4.74
CA LEU A 154 -8.77 -15.74 -5.35
C LEU A 154 -8.44 -16.70 -6.52
N PRO A 155 -9.06 -17.89 -6.66
CA PRO A 155 -8.79 -18.78 -7.80
C PRO A 155 -9.44 -18.31 -9.10
N VAL A 156 -8.66 -18.14 -10.18
CA VAL A 156 -9.15 -17.69 -11.49
C VAL A 156 -10.26 -18.61 -12.01
N SER A 157 -10.09 -19.94 -11.91
CA SER A 157 -11.02 -20.93 -12.45
C SER A 157 -12.42 -20.91 -11.84
N TRP A 158 -12.61 -20.35 -10.64
CA TRP A 158 -13.92 -20.25 -9.99
C TRP A 158 -14.70 -19.00 -10.40
N PHE A 159 -14.03 -18.05 -11.04
CA PHE A 159 -14.61 -16.81 -11.55
C PHE A 159 -14.42 -16.64 -13.06
N ALA A 160 -13.92 -17.68 -13.75
CA ALA A 160 -13.75 -17.71 -15.21
C ALA A 160 -15.06 -18.11 -15.92
N GLU A 161 -15.20 -17.69 -17.18
CA GLU A 161 -16.31 -18.13 -18.04
C GLU A 161 -15.98 -19.46 -18.70
N THR A 162 -16.99 -20.32 -18.93
CA THR A 162 -16.80 -21.70 -19.40
C THR A 162 -16.11 -21.73 -20.77
N GLY A 163 -14.83 -22.09 -20.79
CA GLY A 163 -13.97 -22.08 -21.98
C GLY A 163 -12.79 -21.11 -21.92
N ASN A 164 -12.84 -20.05 -21.09
CA ASN A 164 -11.80 -19.01 -20.96
C ASN A 164 -11.11 -19.08 -19.59
N SER A 165 -10.42 -20.17 -19.29
CA SER A 165 -9.83 -20.48 -17.98
C SER A 165 -8.67 -19.57 -17.52
N LEU A 166 -8.14 -18.71 -18.41
CA LEU A 166 -6.97 -17.87 -18.17
C LEU A 166 -7.29 -16.50 -17.52
N HIS A 167 -8.55 -16.05 -17.58
CA HIS A 167 -8.94 -14.73 -17.06
C HIS A 167 -10.26 -14.78 -16.27
N PRO A 168 -10.32 -14.15 -15.08
CA PRO A 168 -11.55 -14.02 -14.31
C PRO A 168 -12.51 -13.02 -14.98
N ASN A 169 -13.80 -13.34 -14.95
CA ASN A 169 -14.88 -12.58 -15.57
C ASN A 169 -15.52 -11.59 -14.57
N GLU A 170 -15.50 -10.30 -14.90
CA GLU A 170 -16.06 -9.22 -14.08
C GLU A 170 -17.55 -9.43 -13.75
N LYS A 171 -18.33 -10.04 -14.65
CA LYS A 171 -19.77 -10.30 -14.44
C LYS A 171 -19.99 -11.33 -13.34
N LEU A 172 -19.20 -12.40 -13.30
CA LEU A 172 -19.29 -13.43 -12.27
C LEU A 172 -18.87 -12.89 -10.90
N LEU A 173 -17.83 -12.05 -10.88
CA LEU A 173 -17.39 -11.33 -9.69
C LEU A 173 -18.45 -10.33 -9.17
N ARG A 174 -19.05 -9.53 -10.06
CA ARG A 174 -20.15 -8.62 -9.67
C ARG A 174 -21.39 -9.36 -9.18
N LYS A 175 -21.68 -10.55 -9.73
CA LYS A 175 -22.76 -11.41 -9.23
C LYS A 175 -22.44 -11.94 -7.82
N ALA A 176 -21.27 -12.55 -7.64
CA ALA A 176 -20.86 -13.14 -6.36
C ALA A 176 -20.79 -12.11 -5.22
N PHE A 177 -20.06 -11.01 -5.43
CA PHE A 177 -19.87 -10.01 -4.37
C PHE A 177 -21.02 -9.01 -4.27
N GLY A 178 -21.89 -8.91 -5.28
CA GLY A 178 -23.10 -8.10 -5.25
C GLY A 178 -24.12 -8.55 -4.19
N THR A 179 -24.02 -9.79 -3.72
CA THR A 179 -24.86 -10.36 -2.64
C THR A 179 -24.65 -9.66 -1.28
N TYR A 180 -23.61 -8.84 -1.12
CA TYR A 180 -23.42 -7.97 0.05
C TYR A 180 -23.88 -6.51 -0.12
N GLY A 181 -24.16 -6.08 -1.35
CA GLY A 181 -24.52 -4.70 -1.67
C GLY A 181 -24.12 -4.25 -3.07
N LYS A 182 -24.51 -3.03 -3.43
CA LYS A 182 -24.39 -2.45 -4.77
C LYS A 182 -22.96 -2.06 -5.10
N ILE A 183 -22.32 -2.82 -6.00
CA ILE A 183 -20.94 -2.57 -6.42
C ILE A 183 -20.87 -1.40 -7.41
N ARG A 184 -20.45 -0.23 -6.90
CA ARG A 184 -20.14 0.98 -7.68
C ARG A 184 -19.10 0.70 -8.76
N ARG A 185 -18.00 0.03 -8.39
CA ARG A 185 -16.87 -0.26 -9.28
C ARG A 185 -16.18 -1.55 -8.88
N LEU A 186 -15.84 -2.38 -9.85
CA LEU A 186 -15.00 -3.56 -9.68
C LEU A 186 -13.85 -3.44 -10.68
N GLU A 187 -12.62 -3.74 -10.27
CA GLU A 187 -11.48 -3.77 -11.19
C GLU A 187 -10.50 -4.87 -10.78
N ILE A 188 -9.98 -5.57 -11.79
CA ILE A 188 -9.03 -6.67 -11.64
C ILE A 188 -7.68 -6.15 -12.15
N PRO A 189 -6.67 -5.96 -11.28
CA PRO A 189 -5.36 -5.50 -11.69
C PRO A 189 -4.69 -6.43 -12.71
N GLU A 190 -4.08 -5.83 -13.73
CA GLU A 190 -3.17 -6.55 -14.65
C GLU A 190 -1.90 -6.94 -13.88
N LYS A 191 -1.56 -8.24 -13.88
CA LYS A 191 -0.34 -8.76 -13.23
C LYS A 191 0.90 -8.18 -13.91
N THR A 192 1.48 -7.14 -13.33
CA THR A 192 2.74 -6.57 -13.81
C THR A 192 3.89 -7.54 -13.51
N ALA A 193 4.58 -8.00 -14.55
CA ALA A 193 5.66 -8.98 -14.47
C ALA A 193 6.90 -8.53 -13.65
N THR A 194 6.85 -7.37 -13.01
CA THR A 194 7.91 -6.79 -12.18
C THR A 194 7.95 -7.41 -10.77
N GLU A 195 6.83 -7.89 -10.23
CA GLU A 195 6.77 -8.36 -8.84
C GLU A 195 7.30 -9.80 -8.63
N SER A 196 7.47 -10.58 -9.71
CA SER A 196 7.98 -11.96 -9.62
C SER A 196 9.45 -12.06 -9.21
N ASN A 197 10.19 -10.93 -9.15
CA ASN A 197 11.63 -10.93 -8.88
C ASN A 197 11.99 -10.93 -7.37
N VAL A 198 10.99 -11.07 -6.48
CA VAL A 198 11.24 -11.27 -5.03
C VAL A 198 11.60 -12.73 -4.77
N PHE A 199 12.90 -13.01 -4.79
CA PHE A 199 13.52 -14.32 -4.57
C PHE A 199 12.93 -15.06 -3.35
N GLY A 200 12.28 -16.20 -3.58
CA GLY A 200 11.83 -17.12 -2.52
C GLY A 200 10.32 -17.42 -2.42
N LYS A 201 9.46 -16.84 -3.27
CA LYS A 201 8.06 -17.32 -3.41
C LYS A 201 7.96 -18.49 -4.40
N THR A 202 6.88 -19.26 -4.28
CA THR A 202 6.59 -20.49 -5.05
C THR A 202 6.60 -20.26 -6.57
N SER A 203 6.87 -21.33 -7.32
CA SER A 203 6.95 -21.39 -8.79
C SER A 203 5.97 -20.46 -9.52
N SER A 204 6.46 -19.73 -10.53
CA SER A 204 5.73 -18.71 -11.30
C SER A 204 4.31 -19.14 -11.70
N LEU A 205 4.18 -20.35 -12.26
CA LEU A 205 2.93 -20.99 -12.68
C LEU A 205 1.83 -21.02 -11.59
N HIS A 206 2.19 -20.96 -10.31
CA HIS A 206 1.25 -20.91 -9.20
C HIS A 206 0.55 -19.55 -9.08
N ASN A 207 1.28 -18.46 -9.33
CA ASN A 207 0.73 -17.10 -9.28
C ASN A 207 -0.19 -16.81 -10.46
N ASP A 208 -0.06 -17.54 -11.57
CA ASP A 208 -0.92 -17.37 -12.74
C ASP A 208 -2.37 -17.84 -12.47
N LEU A 209 -2.56 -18.86 -11.64
CA LEU A 209 -3.86 -19.45 -11.29
C LEU A 209 -4.67 -18.68 -10.23
N LEU A 210 -4.05 -17.74 -9.53
CA LEU A 210 -4.70 -16.89 -8.52
C LEU A 210 -4.78 -15.43 -9.01
N PHE A 211 -5.71 -14.63 -8.49
CA PHE A 211 -5.81 -13.20 -8.81
C PHE A 211 -6.16 -12.34 -7.60
N GLU A 212 -6.03 -11.03 -7.78
CA GLU A 212 -6.49 -10.00 -6.85
C GLU A 212 -7.58 -9.13 -7.50
N VAL A 213 -8.44 -8.51 -6.69
CA VAL A 213 -9.55 -7.67 -7.15
C VAL A 213 -9.84 -6.56 -6.15
N TYR A 214 -10.14 -5.38 -6.66
CA TYR A 214 -10.63 -4.24 -5.89
C TYR A 214 -12.14 -4.11 -6.11
N ILE A 215 -12.92 -4.06 -5.03
CA ILE A 215 -14.38 -4.01 -5.05
C ILE A 215 -14.84 -2.81 -4.22
N GLN A 216 -15.36 -1.80 -4.92
CA GLN A 216 -15.90 -0.55 -4.36
C GLN A 216 -17.42 -0.64 -4.32
N TYR A 217 -17.98 -0.63 -3.12
CA TYR A 217 -19.43 -0.55 -2.88
C TYR A 217 -19.93 0.90 -3.00
N GLU A 218 -21.24 1.11 -3.03
CA GLU A 218 -21.81 2.45 -2.98
C GLU A 218 -21.86 2.99 -1.55
N GLU A 219 -22.21 2.15 -0.57
CA GLU A 219 -22.36 2.57 0.82
C GLU A 219 -21.43 1.86 1.81
N TYR A 220 -21.07 2.58 2.89
CA TYR A 220 -20.22 2.07 3.96
C TYR A 220 -20.80 0.83 4.65
N VAL A 221 -22.14 0.73 4.76
CA VAL A 221 -22.82 -0.41 5.37
C VAL A 221 -22.57 -1.70 4.58
N GLU A 222 -22.59 -1.62 3.25
CA GLU A 222 -22.33 -2.73 2.32
C GLU A 222 -20.88 -3.21 2.44
N PHE A 223 -19.94 -2.25 2.49
CA PHE A 223 -18.53 -2.52 2.75
C PHE A 223 -18.31 -3.24 4.09
N VAL A 224 -18.96 -2.79 5.18
CA VAL A 224 -18.84 -3.46 6.50
C VAL A 224 -19.44 -4.86 6.48
N ILE A 225 -20.62 -5.04 5.86
CA ILE A 225 -21.26 -6.36 5.69
C ILE A 225 -20.32 -7.30 4.95
N ALA A 226 -19.78 -6.89 3.80
CA ALA A 226 -18.84 -7.69 3.02
C ALA A 226 -17.54 -7.98 3.77
N MET A 227 -16.99 -7.02 4.52
CA MET A 227 -15.77 -7.23 5.33
C MET A 227 -16.01 -8.25 6.45
N ASP A 228 -17.08 -8.12 7.25
CA ASP A 228 -17.38 -9.06 8.34
C ASP A 228 -17.89 -10.43 7.82
N ALA A 229 -18.51 -10.47 6.63
CA ALA A 229 -18.86 -11.71 5.94
C ALA A 229 -17.64 -12.44 5.36
N LEU A 230 -16.65 -11.77 4.79
CA LEU A 230 -15.48 -12.42 4.16
C LEU A 230 -14.35 -12.71 5.15
N ARG A 231 -14.09 -11.83 6.13
CA ARG A 231 -12.95 -11.99 7.04
C ARG A 231 -13.03 -13.28 7.87
N GLY A 232 -11.88 -13.92 8.04
CA GLY A 232 -11.74 -15.16 8.82
C GLY A 232 -12.44 -16.38 8.22
N LYS A 233 -12.79 -16.35 6.93
CA LYS A 233 -13.43 -17.45 6.21
C LYS A 233 -12.66 -17.74 4.93
N LYS A 234 -12.69 -19.00 4.50
CA LYS A 234 -12.13 -19.49 3.24
C LYS A 234 -13.26 -19.77 2.26
N LEU A 235 -12.99 -19.58 0.98
CA LEU A 235 -13.96 -19.77 -0.08
C LEU A 235 -14.08 -21.27 -0.40
N LEU A 236 -15.30 -21.76 -0.52
CA LEU A 236 -15.61 -23.09 -1.03
C LEU A 236 -16.31 -22.96 -2.38
N TYR A 237 -15.95 -23.84 -3.31
CA TYR A 237 -16.64 -24.04 -4.57
C TYR A 237 -17.14 -25.48 -4.64
N LYS A 238 -18.46 -25.65 -4.81
CA LYS A 238 -19.10 -26.93 -5.11
C LYS A 238 -19.28 -27.05 -6.62
N ASP A 239 -18.63 -28.04 -7.20
CA ASP A 239 -18.66 -28.31 -8.63
C ASP A 239 -19.92 -29.08 -9.06
N GLN A 240 -20.17 -29.17 -10.37
CA GLN A 240 -21.31 -29.90 -10.94
C GLN A 240 -21.27 -31.40 -10.60
N ASP A 241 -20.06 -31.97 -10.55
CA ASP A 241 -19.76 -33.33 -10.06
C ASP A 241 -20.07 -33.55 -8.55
N GLY A 242 -20.53 -32.52 -7.84
CA GLY A 242 -20.74 -32.55 -6.38
C GLY A 242 -19.47 -32.46 -5.53
N LYS A 243 -18.29 -32.51 -6.16
CA LYS A 243 -16.97 -32.31 -5.53
C LYS A 243 -16.89 -30.92 -4.89
N VAL A 244 -16.32 -30.82 -3.69
CA VAL A 244 -16.13 -29.54 -2.99
C VAL A 244 -14.65 -29.23 -2.83
N TYR A 245 -14.27 -28.06 -3.31
CA TYR A 245 -12.92 -27.52 -3.23
C TYR A 245 -12.88 -26.33 -2.29
N SER A 246 -11.76 -26.14 -1.60
CA SER A 246 -11.51 -25.02 -0.68
C SER A 246 -10.26 -24.24 -1.06
N ALA A 247 -10.32 -22.92 -0.88
CA ALA A 247 -9.23 -21.98 -1.11
C ALA A 247 -9.22 -20.92 0.01
N ASP A 248 -8.08 -20.73 0.67
CA ASP A 248 -7.85 -19.57 1.55
C ASP A 248 -7.96 -18.28 0.72
N ILE A 249 -8.58 -17.24 1.30
CA ILE A 249 -8.69 -15.91 0.68
C ILE A 249 -8.13 -14.85 1.62
N LYS A 250 -7.43 -13.85 1.06
CA LYS A 250 -6.77 -12.79 1.83
C LYS A 250 -7.56 -11.48 1.69
N VAL A 251 -8.31 -11.17 2.74
CA VAL A 251 -9.24 -10.02 2.81
C VAL A 251 -8.55 -8.80 3.42
N ASN A 252 -8.56 -7.68 2.71
CA ASN A 252 -8.01 -6.38 3.11
C ASN A 252 -8.96 -5.24 2.72
N PHE A 253 -8.68 -4.03 3.22
CA PHE A 253 -9.25 -2.79 2.69
C PHE A 253 -8.20 -2.04 1.87
N ASP A 254 -8.63 -1.25 0.89
CA ASP A 254 -7.72 -0.44 0.07
C ASP A 254 -7.04 0.67 0.90
N ARG A 255 -5.70 0.72 0.84
CA ARG A 255 -4.86 1.74 1.49
C ARG A 255 -4.18 2.68 0.49
N THR A 256 -4.38 2.45 -0.80
CA THR A 256 -3.74 3.11 -1.92
C THR A 256 -4.67 4.06 -2.68
N ASN A 257 -5.98 3.98 -2.39
CA ASN A 257 -7.04 4.68 -3.11
C ASN A 257 -7.06 4.27 -4.60
N TYR A 258 -6.83 2.99 -4.90
CA TYR A 258 -6.73 2.38 -6.23
C TYR A 258 -7.95 2.68 -7.11
N LEU A 259 -9.15 2.65 -6.50
CA LEU A 259 -10.43 2.96 -7.14
C LEU A 259 -10.92 4.41 -6.91
N SER A 260 -10.05 5.31 -6.45
CA SER A 260 -10.32 6.75 -6.51
C SER A 260 -10.20 7.26 -7.95
N ASP A 261 -11.02 8.25 -8.31
CA ASP A 261 -10.97 8.85 -9.66
C ASP A 261 -9.61 9.48 -10.00
N ARG A 262 -8.81 9.86 -8.99
CA ARG A 262 -7.42 10.31 -9.17
C ARG A 262 -6.55 9.18 -9.71
N CYS A 263 -6.51 8.05 -9.01
CA CYS A 263 -5.68 6.91 -9.36
C CYS A 263 -6.13 6.28 -10.68
N ILE A 264 -7.44 6.20 -10.94
CA ILE A 264 -7.99 5.69 -12.20
C ILE A 264 -7.62 6.60 -13.38
N LYS A 265 -7.80 7.94 -13.27
CA LYS A 265 -7.39 8.88 -14.33
C LYS A 265 -5.88 8.82 -14.60
N GLN A 266 -5.07 8.64 -13.56
CA GLN A 266 -3.62 8.45 -13.69
C GLN A 266 -3.28 7.13 -14.40
N ARG A 267 -3.90 6.00 -14.03
CA ARG A 267 -3.70 4.69 -14.68
C ARG A 267 -4.16 4.70 -16.14
N ALA A 268 -5.32 5.31 -16.44
CA ALA A 268 -5.83 5.47 -17.80
C ALA A 268 -4.88 6.30 -18.68
N ALA A 269 -4.40 7.45 -18.20
CA ALA A 269 -3.44 8.28 -18.92
C ALA A 269 -2.09 7.56 -19.15
N SER A 270 -1.63 6.74 -18.20
CA SER A 270 -0.44 5.90 -18.37
C SER A 270 -0.64 4.81 -19.42
N LYS A 271 -1.80 4.11 -19.42
CA LYS A 271 -2.13 3.12 -20.47
C LYS A 271 -2.19 3.75 -21.85
N GLN A 272 -2.84 4.92 -22.00
CA GLN A 272 -2.87 5.67 -23.27
C GLN A 272 -1.47 6.04 -23.76
N LYS A 273 -0.58 6.54 -22.89
CA LYS A 273 0.81 6.85 -23.23
C LYS A 273 1.60 5.61 -23.67
N ALA A 274 1.45 4.50 -22.94
CA ALA A 274 2.08 3.23 -23.30
C ALA A 274 1.62 2.72 -24.67
N ILE A 275 0.32 2.79 -24.96
CA ILE A 275 -0.25 2.46 -26.27
C ILE A 275 0.37 3.34 -27.36
N SER A 276 0.38 4.67 -27.20
CA SER A 276 0.97 5.58 -28.21
C SER A 276 2.45 5.33 -28.46
N ALA A 277 3.24 5.03 -27.41
CA ALA A 277 4.65 4.68 -27.57
C ALA A 277 4.83 3.31 -28.26
N SER A 278 3.92 2.36 -28.02
CA SER A 278 3.91 1.04 -28.68
C SER A 278 3.49 1.11 -30.16
N SER A 279 2.70 2.12 -30.55
CA SER A 279 2.38 2.40 -31.96
C SER A 279 3.58 3.06 -32.65
N LEU A 280 4.08 4.18 -32.12
CA LEU A 280 5.24 4.89 -32.68
C LEU A 280 6.47 3.98 -32.89
N SER A 281 6.70 3.02 -31.99
CA SER A 281 7.79 2.04 -32.10
C SER A 281 7.50 0.83 -33.01
N LYS A 282 6.26 0.66 -33.50
CA LYS A 282 5.92 -0.19 -34.66
C LYS A 282 6.09 0.61 -35.95
N ASP A 283 5.60 1.85 -35.99
CA ASP A 283 5.67 2.72 -37.16
C ASP A 283 7.13 2.97 -37.58
N ILE A 284 8.02 3.27 -36.63
CA ILE A 284 9.48 3.37 -36.85
C ILE A 284 10.07 2.06 -37.40
N LYS A 285 9.60 0.89 -36.95
CA LYS A 285 10.07 -0.42 -37.42
C LYS A 285 9.51 -0.80 -38.80
N GLN A 286 8.40 -0.20 -39.21
CA GLN A 286 7.85 -0.35 -40.56
C GLN A 286 8.66 0.49 -41.54
N ILE A 287 8.92 1.77 -41.22
CA ILE A 287 9.81 2.65 -41.99
C ILE A 287 11.20 2.01 -42.18
N GLN A 288 11.78 1.44 -41.12
CA GLN A 288 13.08 0.74 -41.16
C GLN A 288 13.08 -0.60 -41.95
N LYS A 289 11.92 -1.12 -42.36
CA LYS A 289 11.80 -2.24 -43.29
C LYS A 289 11.65 -1.78 -44.74
N ASP A 290 10.89 -0.72 -44.96
CA ASP A 290 10.57 -0.25 -46.31
C ASP A 290 11.80 0.43 -46.97
N ASP A 291 12.75 0.95 -46.17
CA ASP A 291 14.05 1.50 -46.60
C ASP A 291 15.13 0.45 -47.02
N GLN A 292 14.82 -0.85 -47.13
CA GLN A 292 15.81 -1.90 -47.44
C GLN A 292 15.49 -2.78 -48.68
N LEU A 293 15.65 -2.20 -49.86
CA LEU A 293 16.03 -2.92 -51.09
C LEU A 293 17.22 -2.20 -51.79
N PRO A 294 18.06 -2.92 -52.57
CA PRO A 294 19.50 -2.74 -52.42
C PRO A 294 20.20 -1.85 -53.47
N ILE A 295 21.20 -1.10 -53.01
CA ILE A 295 22.33 -0.66 -53.84
C ILE A 295 23.60 -1.35 -53.32
N SER A 296 24.44 -1.82 -54.25
CA SER A 296 25.49 -2.80 -53.96
C SER A 296 26.78 -2.21 -53.37
N LYS A 297 27.59 -3.08 -52.75
CA LYS A 297 28.82 -2.78 -52.02
C LYS A 297 29.87 -2.10 -52.91
N LYS A 298 30.24 -0.85 -52.59
CA LYS A 298 31.58 -0.30 -52.91
C LYS A 298 31.96 0.82 -51.93
N VAL A 299 33.26 0.97 -51.69
CA VAL A 299 33.89 2.03 -50.87
C VAL A 299 33.48 2.07 -49.40
N GLN A 300 33.86 1.02 -48.65
CA GLN A 300 34.44 1.22 -47.32
C GLN A 300 35.94 1.49 -47.53
N CYS A 301 36.53 2.42 -46.75
CA CYS A 301 37.94 2.82 -46.80
C CYS A 301 38.40 3.54 -48.08
N GLU A 302 38.48 4.88 -48.02
CA GLU A 302 39.72 5.62 -48.37
C GLU A 302 39.67 7.07 -47.85
N MET A 303 40.80 7.79 -47.94
CA MET A 303 40.98 9.20 -47.58
C MET A 303 40.64 9.64 -46.15
N LEU A 304 41.51 9.22 -45.23
CA LEU A 304 41.95 10.09 -44.15
C LEU A 304 43.46 10.35 -44.33
N ASN A 305 43.84 11.23 -45.28
CA ASN A 305 45.14 11.92 -45.35
C ASN A 305 45.28 12.86 -46.59
N SER A 306 44.86 14.11 -46.47
CA SER A 306 45.56 15.30 -47.02
C SER A 306 44.88 16.57 -46.50
N LYS A 307 45.67 17.56 -46.05
CA LYS A 307 45.16 18.76 -45.35
C LYS A 307 45.93 20.03 -45.75
N THR A 308 45.63 20.55 -46.95
CA THR A 308 45.90 21.91 -47.47
C THR A 308 45.09 22.04 -48.78
N GLU A 309 44.50 23.16 -49.20
CA GLU A 309 44.55 24.53 -48.65
C GLU A 309 43.22 25.30 -48.83
N ILE A 310 42.63 25.69 -47.69
CA ILE A 310 41.80 26.86 -47.35
C ILE A 310 41.20 27.74 -48.49
N MET A 311 39.86 27.74 -48.65
CA MET A 311 38.95 28.94 -48.58
C MET A 311 37.50 28.56 -48.97
N SER A 312 36.41 29.11 -48.39
CA SER A 312 36.20 29.76 -47.08
C SER A 312 34.69 29.90 -46.75
N SER A 313 34.36 30.28 -45.51
CA SER A 313 33.03 30.63 -44.96
C SER A 313 32.02 29.50 -44.66
N SER A 314 31.34 29.63 -43.51
CA SER A 314 30.18 28.88 -42.95
C SER A 314 30.38 27.88 -41.80
N SER A 315 31.57 27.31 -41.55
CA SER A 315 31.71 26.22 -40.54
C SER A 315 31.81 26.67 -39.07
N SER A 316 32.14 27.93 -38.78
CA SER A 316 32.39 28.45 -37.43
C SER A 316 31.15 28.42 -36.52
N ASP A 317 30.01 28.84 -37.06
CA ASP A 317 28.82 29.15 -36.28
C ASP A 317 28.14 27.91 -35.70
N MET A 318 28.30 26.76 -36.36
CA MET A 318 27.62 25.52 -35.99
C MET A 318 28.21 24.92 -34.70
N GLU A 319 29.53 24.91 -34.58
CA GLU A 319 30.22 24.37 -33.40
C GLU A 319 30.07 25.29 -32.18
N ILE A 320 30.05 26.61 -32.39
CA ILE A 320 29.74 27.59 -31.33
C ILE A 320 28.31 27.37 -30.81
N CYS A 321 27.32 27.25 -31.70
CA CYS A 321 25.93 27.00 -31.27
C CYS A 321 25.78 25.63 -30.56
N GLN A 322 26.50 24.60 -30.99
CA GLN A 322 26.46 23.28 -30.33
C GLN A 322 27.18 23.26 -28.97
N THR A 323 28.28 24.00 -28.81
CA THR A 323 29.01 24.09 -27.54
C THR A 323 28.27 24.95 -26.52
N GLU A 324 27.70 26.08 -26.95
CA GLU A 324 26.84 26.95 -26.12
C GLU A 324 25.57 26.20 -25.67
N ALA A 325 24.92 25.44 -26.56
CA ALA A 325 23.78 24.59 -26.19
C ALA A 325 24.15 23.47 -25.20
N LYS A 326 25.33 22.84 -25.36
CA LYS A 326 25.86 21.86 -24.39
C LYS A 326 26.17 22.50 -23.04
N HIS A 327 26.67 23.74 -23.01
CA HIS A 327 26.91 24.49 -21.77
C HIS A 327 25.58 24.81 -21.06
N LEU A 328 24.61 25.39 -21.76
CA LEU A 328 23.26 25.68 -21.25
C LEU A 328 22.56 24.43 -20.71
N LEU A 329 22.66 23.29 -21.40
CA LEU A 329 22.09 22.02 -20.94
C LEU A 329 22.76 21.54 -19.64
N LYS A 330 24.09 21.62 -19.56
CA LYS A 330 24.87 21.24 -18.36
C LYS A 330 24.56 22.16 -17.17
N GLU A 331 24.39 23.45 -17.42
CA GLU A 331 24.03 24.45 -16.42
C GLU A 331 22.58 24.27 -15.91
N LEU A 332 21.63 23.95 -16.81
CA LEU A 332 20.26 23.58 -16.44
C LEU A 332 20.22 22.31 -15.59
N PHE A 333 20.98 21.26 -15.95
CA PHE A 333 21.10 20.06 -15.12
C PHE A 333 21.69 20.36 -13.74
N HIS A 334 22.77 21.15 -13.66
CA HIS A 334 23.37 21.51 -12.38
C HIS A 334 22.43 22.37 -11.52
N ARG A 335 21.66 23.29 -12.12
CA ARG A 335 20.66 24.11 -11.43
C ARG A 335 19.45 23.28 -10.96
N ALA A 336 19.05 22.24 -11.69
CA ALA A 336 18.06 21.26 -11.26
C ALA A 336 18.59 20.40 -10.10
N GLU A 337 19.85 19.95 -10.17
CA GLU A 337 20.51 19.18 -9.10
C GLU A 337 20.63 20.00 -7.80
N ILE A 338 21.00 21.27 -7.89
CA ILE A 338 21.01 22.21 -6.75
C ILE A 338 19.58 22.36 -6.19
N SER A 339 18.55 22.44 -7.04
CA SER A 339 17.15 22.51 -6.61
C SER A 339 16.69 21.25 -5.85
N GLU A 340 17.03 20.07 -6.36
CA GLU A 340 16.77 18.79 -5.69
C GLU A 340 17.52 18.71 -4.35
N ARG A 341 18.83 19.01 -4.31
CA ARG A 341 19.61 19.04 -3.05
C ARG A 341 19.05 20.04 -2.01
N HIS A 342 18.49 21.18 -2.44
CA HIS A 342 17.81 22.13 -1.54
C HIS A 342 16.46 21.59 -1.01
N LYS A 343 15.74 20.83 -1.83
CA LYS A 343 14.47 20.18 -1.49
C LYS A 343 14.68 18.99 -0.55
N GLU A 344 15.73 18.19 -0.78
CA GLU A 344 16.23 17.17 0.15
C GLU A 344 16.61 17.77 1.50
N LYS A 345 17.41 18.85 1.53
CA LYS A 345 17.77 19.54 2.77
C LYS A 345 16.54 20.09 3.52
N LYS A 346 15.55 20.66 2.82
CA LYS A 346 14.26 21.07 3.43
C LYS A 346 13.51 19.87 4.04
N ASN A 347 13.45 18.74 3.34
CA ASN A 347 12.83 17.52 3.85
C ASN A 347 13.58 16.96 5.08
N GLN A 348 14.91 16.96 5.07
CA GLN A 348 15.75 16.44 6.14
C GLN A 348 15.69 17.31 7.41
N VAL A 349 15.60 18.63 7.27
CA VAL A 349 15.29 19.53 8.41
C VAL A 349 13.88 19.27 8.96
N SER A 350 12.91 18.98 8.09
CA SER A 350 11.54 18.67 8.50
C SER A 350 11.45 17.35 9.27
N SER A 351 12.12 16.28 8.81
CA SER A 351 12.16 14.99 9.53
C SER A 351 12.94 15.06 10.85
N ASN A 352 14.01 15.85 10.91
CA ASN A 352 14.76 16.08 12.15
C ASN A 352 13.96 16.89 13.18
N THR A 353 13.03 17.74 12.72
CA THR A 353 12.10 18.46 13.60
C THR A 353 11.02 17.52 14.14
N LEU A 354 10.37 16.75 13.25
CA LEU A 354 9.33 15.77 13.63
C LEU A 354 9.85 14.73 14.63
N THR A 355 11.02 14.14 14.39
CA THR A 355 11.62 13.14 15.30
C THR A 355 12.04 13.71 16.66
N LEU A 356 12.15 15.04 16.80
CA LEU A 356 12.36 15.70 18.09
C LEU A 356 11.03 15.85 18.88
N GLU A 357 9.93 16.08 18.17
CA GLU A 357 8.58 16.16 18.76
C GLU A 357 8.03 14.76 19.10
N GLU A 358 8.24 13.76 18.25
CA GLU A 358 7.88 12.35 18.53
C GLU A 358 8.54 11.84 19.82
N LYS A 359 9.82 12.18 20.06
CA LYS A 359 10.54 11.84 21.30
C LYS A 359 9.94 12.54 22.53
N LYS A 360 9.46 13.79 22.40
CA LYS A 360 8.72 14.47 23.47
C LYS A 360 7.36 13.81 23.74
N CYS A 361 6.63 13.42 22.68
CA CYS A 361 5.35 12.73 22.82
C CYS A 361 5.48 11.35 23.48
N GLN A 362 6.52 10.58 23.14
CA GLN A 362 6.80 9.29 23.78
C GLN A 362 7.12 9.42 25.28
N GLN A 363 7.85 10.47 25.71
CA GLN A 363 8.07 10.72 27.15
C GLN A 363 6.76 11.05 27.91
N ILE A 364 5.74 11.58 27.23
CA ILE A 364 4.42 11.88 27.82
C ILE A 364 3.55 10.62 27.90
N SER A 365 3.63 9.72 26.91
CA SER A 365 2.87 8.46 26.93
C SER A 365 3.31 7.50 28.04
N VAL A 366 4.61 7.43 28.34
CA VAL A 366 5.13 6.57 29.43
C VAL A 366 4.52 6.97 30.78
N LYS A 367 4.46 8.28 31.08
CA LYS A 367 3.88 8.81 32.33
C LYS A 367 2.35 8.66 32.45
N THR A 368 1.66 8.21 31.40
CA THR A 368 0.21 7.91 31.44
C THR A 368 -0.11 6.42 31.52
N SER A 369 0.88 5.52 31.46
CA SER A 369 0.69 4.07 31.59
C SER A 369 0.64 3.54 33.03
N GLU A 370 0.96 4.35 34.04
CA GLU A 370 1.05 3.91 35.44
C GLU A 370 -0.22 4.16 36.27
N THR A 371 -1.16 4.97 35.77
CA THR A 371 -2.40 5.35 36.49
C THR A 371 -3.64 4.56 36.03
N SER A 372 -3.46 3.45 35.31
CA SER A 372 -4.52 2.63 34.71
C SER A 372 -4.74 1.25 35.37
N LYS A 373 -3.98 0.90 36.43
CA LYS A 373 -4.07 -0.42 37.09
C LYS A 373 -4.90 -0.48 38.38
N GLU A 374 -5.55 0.63 38.76
CA GLU A 374 -6.23 0.77 40.06
C GLU A 374 -7.78 0.83 39.96
N LYS A 375 -8.36 0.58 38.78
CA LYS A 375 -9.83 0.71 38.57
C LYS A 375 -10.60 -0.61 38.46
N ASP A 376 -9.93 -1.75 38.30
CA ASP A 376 -10.58 -3.05 38.06
C ASP A 376 -10.72 -3.93 39.32
N LYS A 377 -10.61 -3.35 40.52
CA LYS A 377 -10.77 -4.06 41.81
C LYS A 377 -12.03 -3.68 42.62
N LEU A 378 -12.94 -2.88 42.06
CA LEU A 378 -14.14 -2.40 42.77
C LEU A 378 -15.45 -2.62 41.99
N LYS A 379 -15.62 -3.82 41.41
CA LYS A 379 -16.87 -4.32 40.81
C LYS A 379 -17.12 -5.80 41.10
N SER A 380 -17.04 -6.19 42.37
CA SER A 380 -17.39 -7.54 42.82
C SER A 380 -17.70 -7.58 44.32
N TYR A 381 -18.85 -7.05 44.73
CA TYR A 381 -19.65 -7.43 45.91
C TYR A 381 -20.86 -6.51 45.96
N ASP A 382 -22.00 -6.93 45.36
CA ASP A 382 -23.36 -6.50 45.72
C ASP A 382 -24.40 -7.16 44.82
N THR A 383 -24.81 -8.39 45.16
CA THR A 383 -26.13 -8.97 44.82
C THR A 383 -26.30 -10.34 45.48
N LYS A 384 -26.90 -10.39 46.69
CA LYS A 384 -27.56 -11.59 47.22
C LYS A 384 -28.42 -11.30 48.47
N TYR A 385 -29.63 -11.87 48.45
CA TYR A 385 -30.60 -12.01 49.55
C TYR A 385 -31.24 -10.78 50.19
N ILE A 386 -32.55 -10.65 49.97
CA ILE A 386 -33.56 -10.12 50.90
C ILE A 386 -34.74 -11.13 50.87
N LYS A 387 -35.50 -11.23 51.99
CA LYS A 387 -36.67 -12.11 52.28
C LYS A 387 -36.36 -13.49 52.92
N GLU A 388 -37.08 -13.94 53.97
CA GLU A 388 -38.01 -13.24 54.89
C GLU A 388 -38.29 -13.99 56.23
N LYS A 389 -38.50 -13.23 57.33
CA LYS A 389 -39.32 -13.48 58.56
C LYS A 389 -38.90 -14.39 59.75
N HIS A 390 -39.01 -13.76 60.94
CA HIS A 390 -39.43 -14.26 62.29
C HIS A 390 -38.50 -15.21 63.08
N ARG A 391 -38.52 -15.27 64.43
CA ARG A 391 -39.46 -14.75 65.47
C ARG A 391 -38.78 -14.55 66.86
N HIS A 392 -39.14 -13.50 67.63
CA HIS A 392 -38.79 -13.20 69.06
C HIS A 392 -37.28 -13.20 69.47
N ASN A 393 -36.75 -12.34 70.36
CA ASN A 393 -37.30 -11.19 71.12
C ASN A 393 -36.25 -10.01 71.09
N ASP A 394 -35.94 -9.12 72.05
CA ASP A 394 -36.27 -8.90 73.47
C ASP A 394 -36.11 -7.40 73.87
N GLU A 395 -36.44 -6.99 75.12
CA GLU A 395 -36.55 -5.58 75.54
C GLU A 395 -35.30 -4.98 76.22
N LYS A 396 -34.33 -4.40 75.47
CA LYS A 396 -33.32 -3.46 76.03
C LYS A 396 -32.92 -2.25 75.14
N GLU A 397 -33.59 -1.97 74.03
CA GLU A 397 -32.95 -1.23 72.92
C GLU A 397 -33.06 0.32 72.91
N ILE A 398 -33.89 0.96 73.75
CA ILE A 398 -34.26 2.38 73.54
C ILE A 398 -33.12 3.39 73.80
N SER A 399 -32.32 3.20 74.87
CA SER A 399 -31.26 4.16 75.26
C SER A 399 -30.03 4.12 74.35
N HIS A 400 -29.70 2.95 73.78
CA HIS A 400 -28.52 2.80 72.91
C HIS A 400 -28.76 3.37 71.50
N ARG A 401 -29.98 3.23 71.00
CA ARG A 401 -30.41 3.66 69.66
C ARG A 401 -30.22 5.17 69.42
N HIS A 402 -30.49 5.99 70.43
CA HIS A 402 -30.33 7.45 70.33
C HIS A 402 -28.87 7.92 70.21
N LYS A 403 -27.91 7.19 70.78
CA LYS A 403 -26.47 7.48 70.61
C LYS A 403 -25.94 6.99 69.26
N LEU A 404 -26.45 5.85 68.75
CA LEU A 404 -26.10 5.33 67.43
C LEU A 404 -26.59 6.28 66.32
N VAL A 405 -27.87 6.64 66.30
CA VAL A 405 -28.47 7.50 65.24
C VAL A 405 -27.78 8.86 65.10
N LYS A 406 -27.33 9.48 66.21
CA LYS A 406 -26.53 10.73 66.15
C LYS A 406 -25.12 10.51 65.59
N LYS A 407 -24.52 9.33 65.83
CA LYS A 407 -23.20 8.97 65.30
C LYS A 407 -23.27 8.66 63.81
N ASP A 408 -24.31 7.95 63.38
CA ASP A 408 -24.56 7.60 61.97
C ASP A 408 -24.87 8.83 61.11
N LYS A 409 -25.65 9.80 61.60
CA LYS A 409 -25.88 11.07 60.87
C LYS A 409 -24.58 11.82 60.59
N ASN A 410 -23.76 12.07 61.63
CA ASN A 410 -22.45 12.72 61.45
C ASN A 410 -21.50 11.89 60.55
N HIS A 411 -21.58 10.56 60.59
CA HIS A 411 -20.75 9.71 59.74
C HIS A 411 -21.22 9.72 58.27
N LYS A 412 -22.54 9.87 58.03
CA LYS A 412 -23.15 9.97 56.71
C LYS A 412 -22.83 11.32 56.04
N GLU A 413 -23.08 12.44 56.73
CA GLU A 413 -22.74 13.79 56.22
C GLU A 413 -21.24 13.90 55.90
N LYS A 414 -20.38 13.34 56.77
CA LYS A 414 -18.92 13.29 56.54
C LYS A 414 -18.52 12.34 55.40
N TYR A 415 -19.38 11.42 54.99
CA TYR A 415 -19.17 10.57 53.80
C TYR A 415 -19.60 11.30 52.53
N GLU A 416 -20.76 11.96 52.56
CA GLU A 416 -21.35 12.72 51.45
C GLU A 416 -20.46 13.91 51.08
N LEU A 417 -20.02 14.71 52.06
CA LEU A 417 -19.02 15.79 51.87
C LEU A 417 -17.66 15.27 51.34
N ASN A 418 -17.34 13.99 51.56
CA ASN A 418 -16.16 13.33 50.99
C ASN A 418 -16.40 12.71 49.60
N GLN A 419 -17.65 12.57 49.15
CA GLN A 419 -17.98 12.25 47.75
C GLN A 419 -17.97 13.53 46.92
N GLU A 420 -18.64 14.59 47.37
CA GLU A 420 -18.60 15.93 46.74
C GLU A 420 -17.16 16.41 46.51
N ARG A 421 -16.32 16.37 47.55
CA ARG A 421 -14.87 16.73 47.45
C ARG A 421 -14.04 15.82 46.54
N LYS A 422 -14.54 14.65 46.11
CA LYS A 422 -13.91 13.80 45.08
C LYS A 422 -14.45 14.15 43.69
N GLU A 423 -15.74 14.44 43.58
CA GLU A 423 -16.39 14.86 42.34
C GLU A 423 -15.91 16.24 41.89
N ASP A 424 -15.79 17.22 42.79
CA ASP A 424 -15.14 18.51 42.54
C ASP A 424 -13.73 18.35 41.96
N LYS A 425 -12.91 17.50 42.58
CA LYS A 425 -11.55 17.20 42.10
C LYS A 425 -11.53 16.46 40.76
N GLN A 426 -12.63 15.85 40.36
CA GLN A 426 -12.78 15.21 39.06
C GLN A 426 -13.29 16.21 37.99
N ILE A 427 -14.19 17.12 38.39
CA ILE A 427 -14.68 18.24 37.58
C ILE A 427 -13.55 19.25 37.31
N GLU A 428 -12.74 19.60 38.31
CA GLU A 428 -11.57 20.49 38.17
C GLU A 428 -10.54 19.91 37.19
N LYS A 429 -10.23 18.60 37.31
CA LYS A 429 -9.41 17.89 36.32
C LYS A 429 -10.03 17.99 34.92
N LEU A 430 -11.34 17.76 34.78
CA LEU A 430 -12.04 17.89 33.49
C LEU A 430 -11.95 19.30 32.91
N LYS A 431 -12.12 20.36 33.72
CA LYS A 431 -11.94 21.77 33.30
C LYS A 431 -10.53 21.98 32.75
N LYS A 432 -9.51 21.57 33.51
CA LYS A 432 -8.08 21.67 33.14
C LYS A 432 -7.71 20.87 31.89
N TYR A 433 -8.40 19.76 31.60
CA TYR A 433 -8.29 19.04 30.32
C TYR A 433 -8.96 19.81 29.17
N LYS A 434 -10.17 20.37 29.36
CA LYS A 434 -10.88 21.16 28.35
C LYS A 434 -10.09 22.42 27.96
N GLU A 435 -9.56 23.16 28.93
CA GLU A 435 -8.71 24.34 28.72
C GLU A 435 -7.48 24.03 27.86
N LYS A 436 -6.75 22.95 28.20
CA LYS A 436 -5.62 22.47 27.39
C LYS A 436 -6.05 22.11 25.96
N HIS A 437 -7.21 21.50 25.78
CA HIS A 437 -7.71 21.13 24.46
C HIS A 437 -8.11 22.35 23.61
N ILE A 438 -8.62 23.42 24.24
CA ILE A 438 -8.88 24.71 23.60
C ILE A 438 -7.57 25.38 23.18
N HIS A 439 -6.56 25.43 24.06
CA HIS A 439 -5.24 25.97 23.74
C HIS A 439 -4.56 25.19 22.59
N MET A 440 -4.70 23.87 22.56
CA MET A 440 -4.17 23.03 21.48
C MET A 440 -4.80 23.38 20.12
N ARG A 441 -6.14 23.52 20.06
CA ARG A 441 -6.85 23.97 18.84
C ARG A 441 -6.43 25.38 18.40
N MET A 442 -6.13 26.28 19.34
CA MET A 442 -5.66 27.63 19.05
C MET A 442 -4.27 27.63 18.39
N GLU A 443 -3.33 26.79 18.86
CA GLU A 443 -2.02 26.63 18.22
C GLU A 443 -2.12 25.92 16.87
N GLU A 444 -2.93 24.86 16.75
CA GLU A 444 -3.21 24.23 15.44
C GLU A 444 -3.70 25.24 14.40
N LYS A 445 -4.59 26.17 14.81
CA LYS A 445 -5.09 27.21 13.91
C LYS A 445 -3.96 28.15 13.48
N LYS A 446 -3.16 28.68 14.41
CA LYS A 446 -1.98 29.51 14.10
C LYS A 446 -1.00 28.81 13.15
N ILE A 447 -0.80 27.50 13.30
CA ILE A 447 0.06 26.69 12.42
C ILE A 447 -0.54 26.58 11.02
N LYS A 448 -1.86 26.30 10.91
CA LYS A 448 -2.58 26.25 9.63
C LYS A 448 -2.54 27.61 8.91
N ASP A 449 -2.75 28.71 9.62
CA ASP A 449 -2.74 30.07 9.07
C ASP A 449 -1.34 30.45 8.53
N ARG A 450 -0.26 30.11 9.24
CA ARG A 450 1.13 30.27 8.76
C ARG A 450 1.43 29.41 7.53
N LEU A 451 0.92 28.17 7.48
CA LEU A 451 1.11 27.28 6.34
C LEU A 451 0.41 27.81 5.08
N ILE A 452 -0.78 28.38 5.22
CA ILE A 452 -1.52 29.03 4.13
C ILE A 452 -0.77 30.27 3.62
N GLN A 453 -0.25 31.13 4.52
CA GLN A 453 0.60 32.26 4.12
C GLN A 453 1.84 31.81 3.34
N THR A 454 2.50 30.73 3.80
CA THR A 454 3.69 30.16 3.12
C THR A 454 3.33 29.65 1.72
N LEU A 455 2.23 28.89 1.60
CA LEU A 455 1.76 28.34 0.32
C LEU A 455 1.44 29.45 -0.70
N ASN A 456 0.74 30.49 -0.26
CA ASN A 456 0.39 31.64 -1.10
C ASN A 456 1.64 32.43 -1.55
N GLN A 457 2.68 32.51 -0.71
CA GLN A 457 3.94 33.13 -1.08
C GLN A 457 4.73 32.28 -2.10
N ASP A 458 4.75 30.96 -1.94
CA ASP A 458 5.39 30.05 -2.90
C ASP A 458 4.67 30.04 -4.26
N GLN A 459 3.33 30.18 -4.29
CA GLN A 459 2.57 30.40 -5.53
C GLN A 459 3.00 31.69 -6.24
N ARG A 460 3.03 32.83 -5.53
CA ARG A 460 3.49 34.13 -6.07
C ARG A 460 4.94 34.08 -6.56
N ASN A 461 5.80 33.33 -5.87
CA ASN A 461 7.19 33.13 -6.28
C ASN A 461 7.26 32.32 -7.60
N LYS A 462 6.42 31.28 -7.74
CA LYS A 462 6.33 30.46 -8.96
C LYS A 462 5.77 31.26 -10.16
N GLU A 463 4.77 32.10 -9.95
CA GLU A 463 4.21 32.98 -10.98
C GLU A 463 5.26 33.95 -11.52
N LYS A 464 6.04 34.59 -10.63
CA LYS A 464 7.17 35.45 -11.03
C LYS A 464 8.23 34.71 -11.83
N LEU A 465 8.52 33.45 -11.48
CA LEU A 465 9.49 32.62 -12.21
C LEU A 465 8.98 32.26 -13.62
N LEU A 466 7.69 31.93 -13.76
CA LEU A 466 7.06 31.65 -15.06
C LEU A 466 7.05 32.89 -15.97
N GLU A 467 6.79 34.08 -15.43
CA GLU A 467 6.84 35.31 -16.23
C GLU A 467 8.27 35.68 -16.64
N GLN A 468 9.27 35.46 -15.79
CA GLN A 468 10.68 35.58 -16.18
C GLN A 468 11.03 34.60 -17.31
N GLU A 469 10.57 33.35 -17.25
CA GLU A 469 10.74 32.36 -18.31
C GLU A 469 10.06 32.79 -19.62
N ARG A 470 8.85 33.36 -19.54
CA ARG A 470 8.12 33.91 -20.69
C ARG A 470 8.89 35.04 -21.37
N ILE A 471 9.38 36.01 -20.59
CA ILE A 471 10.19 37.14 -21.07
C ILE A 471 11.50 36.67 -21.72
N LEU A 472 12.17 35.66 -21.15
CA LEU A 472 13.39 35.10 -21.73
C LEU A 472 13.11 34.36 -23.06
N LYS A 473 12.04 33.56 -23.12
CA LYS A 473 11.58 32.90 -24.35
C LYS A 473 11.25 33.91 -25.44
N GLU A 474 10.55 34.99 -25.11
CA GLU A 474 10.19 36.05 -26.06
C GLU A 474 11.43 36.78 -26.60
N LYS A 475 12.41 37.10 -25.73
CA LYS A 475 13.70 37.69 -26.13
C LYS A 475 14.50 36.75 -27.04
N LEU A 476 14.51 35.45 -26.77
CA LEU A 476 15.15 34.45 -27.63
C LEU A 476 14.48 34.38 -29.00
N LEU A 477 13.14 34.37 -29.05
CA LEU A 477 12.38 34.32 -30.30
C LEU A 477 12.65 35.55 -31.18
N ARG A 478 12.75 36.75 -30.58
CA ARG A 478 13.12 37.99 -31.29
C ARG A 478 14.55 37.91 -31.87
N LYS A 479 15.52 37.38 -31.12
CA LYS A 479 16.90 37.17 -31.62
C LYS A 479 16.96 36.18 -32.78
N LEU A 480 16.19 35.08 -32.72
CA LEU A 480 16.14 34.10 -33.80
C LEU A 480 15.57 34.71 -35.09
N LYS A 481 14.42 35.39 -35.01
CA LYS A 481 13.82 36.08 -36.17
C LYS A 481 14.74 37.10 -36.81
N ALA A 482 15.45 37.91 -36.01
CA ALA A 482 16.41 38.88 -36.55
C ALA A 482 17.52 38.20 -37.37
N ARG A 483 18.10 37.08 -36.87
CA ARG A 483 19.14 36.31 -37.57
C ARG A 483 18.60 35.56 -38.80
N GLU A 484 17.31 35.23 -38.83
CA GLU A 484 16.65 34.70 -40.04
C GLU A 484 16.44 35.79 -41.10
N GLU A 485 15.99 36.99 -40.70
CA GLU A 485 15.86 38.14 -41.61
C GLU A 485 17.21 38.59 -42.20
N GLU A 486 18.28 38.59 -41.41
CA GLU A 486 19.64 38.90 -41.89
C GLU A 486 20.08 37.90 -42.98
N LYS A 487 19.93 36.59 -42.72
CA LYS A 487 20.22 35.53 -43.70
C LYS A 487 19.35 35.64 -44.97
N LEU A 488 18.12 36.14 -44.84
CA LEU A 488 17.21 36.32 -45.96
C LEU A 488 17.62 37.54 -46.81
N LYS A 489 18.00 38.65 -46.18
CA LYS A 489 18.57 39.85 -46.82
C LYS A 489 19.91 39.53 -47.52
N GLU A 490 20.76 38.73 -46.89
CA GLU A 490 22.03 38.25 -47.45
C GLU A 490 21.81 37.36 -48.68
N ARG A 491 20.89 36.39 -48.61
CA ARG A 491 20.45 35.59 -49.77
C ARG A 491 19.87 36.44 -50.89
N GLU A 492 19.12 37.50 -50.58
CA GLU A 492 18.56 38.40 -51.58
C GLU A 492 19.65 39.26 -52.25
N LYS A 493 20.66 39.71 -51.50
CA LYS A 493 21.84 40.41 -52.02
C LYS A 493 22.62 39.53 -53.00
N LEU A 494 22.96 38.31 -52.59
CA LEU A 494 23.62 37.31 -53.44
C LEU A 494 22.80 37.01 -54.72
N ARG A 495 21.47 36.94 -54.62
CA ARG A 495 20.57 36.76 -55.77
C ARG A 495 20.61 37.94 -56.75
N LYS A 496 20.77 39.18 -56.25
CA LYS A 496 20.91 40.39 -57.09
C LYS A 496 22.28 40.47 -57.75
N GLU A 497 23.35 40.12 -57.04
CA GLU A 497 24.72 40.05 -57.58
C GLU A 497 24.82 38.98 -58.69
N LEU A 498 24.24 37.79 -58.47
CA LEU A 498 24.10 36.73 -59.49
C LEU A 498 23.25 37.14 -60.70
N ALA A 499 22.28 38.04 -60.53
CA ALA A 499 21.47 38.56 -61.64
C ALA A 499 22.28 39.55 -62.50
N GLY A 500 23.04 40.46 -61.87
CA GLY A 500 23.90 41.43 -62.59
C GLY A 500 25.03 40.77 -63.37
N SER A 501 25.60 39.66 -62.86
CA SER A 501 26.71 38.93 -63.50
C SER A 501 26.39 38.41 -64.91
N LYS A 502 25.12 38.22 -65.28
CA LYS A 502 24.71 37.69 -66.60
C LYS A 502 25.10 38.57 -67.80
N VAL A 503 25.41 39.85 -67.59
CA VAL A 503 25.75 40.79 -68.68
C VAL A 503 27.19 40.60 -69.20
N LEU A 504 28.08 39.94 -68.46
CA LEU A 504 29.51 39.82 -68.80
C LEU A 504 29.91 38.47 -69.43
N LYS A 505 29.00 37.81 -70.16
CA LYS A 505 29.30 36.56 -70.92
C LYS A 505 29.21 36.68 -72.44
N SER A 506 29.09 37.88 -72.99
CA SER A 506 28.98 38.15 -74.44
C SER A 506 30.27 38.65 -75.12
N VAL A 507 31.41 38.68 -74.41
CA VAL A 507 32.66 39.34 -74.89
C VAL A 507 33.84 38.36 -75.05
N LEU A 508 33.71 37.09 -74.66
CA LEU A 508 34.80 36.09 -74.68
C LEU A 508 34.47 34.84 -75.51
N VAL A 509 33.81 35.01 -76.66
CA VAL A 509 33.67 33.95 -77.68
C VAL A 509 33.97 34.54 -79.06
N ASN A 510 35.26 34.75 -79.37
CA ASN A 510 35.72 34.87 -80.76
C ASN A 510 37.24 34.71 -80.92
N THR A 511 37.73 33.46 -80.86
CA THR A 511 39.02 33.08 -81.47
C THR A 511 39.01 31.60 -81.93
N ASN A 512 38.86 31.44 -83.25
CA ASN A 512 39.43 30.39 -84.09
C ASN A 512 39.19 28.90 -83.76
N THR A 513 38.20 28.35 -84.45
CA THR A 513 38.21 26.97 -84.96
C THR A 513 39.44 26.67 -85.82
N SER A 514 40.32 25.73 -85.40
CA SER A 514 41.37 25.05 -86.19
C SER A 514 42.19 24.16 -85.24
N LEU A 515 42.55 22.89 -85.50
CA LEU A 515 42.27 21.98 -86.62
C LEU A 515 42.37 20.52 -86.11
N TYR A 516 41.45 19.66 -86.57
CA TYR A 516 41.60 18.23 -86.89
C TYR A 516 42.49 17.27 -86.05
N LYS A 517 41.89 16.09 -85.75
CA LYS A 517 42.51 14.74 -85.66
C LYS A 517 43.37 14.46 -84.39
N ARG A 518 43.53 13.20 -83.95
CA ARG A 518 43.12 11.90 -84.53
C ARG A 518 42.85 10.80 -83.48
N GLU A 519 42.22 9.73 -83.96
CA GLU A 519 42.46 8.29 -83.67
C GLU A 519 43.75 7.99 -82.87
N LEU A 520 43.78 7.02 -81.94
CA LEU A 520 42.99 5.78 -81.81
C LEU A 520 42.67 5.43 -80.34
#